data_AF-A0A359HLS0-F1
#
_entry.id   AF-A0A359HLS0-F1
#
_cell.length_a   1.000
_cell.length_b   1.000
_cell.length_c   1.000
_cell.angle_alpha   90.00
_cell.angle_beta   90.00
_cell.angle_gamma   90.00
#
_symmetry.space_group_name_H-M   'P 1'
#
loop_
_entity.id
_entity.type
_entity.pdbx_description
1 polymer ?
#
loop_
_entity_poly.entity_id
_entity_poly.type
_entity_poly.pdbx_seq_one_letter_code
_entity_poly.pdbx_strand_id
1 'polypeptide(L)'
;MSNPKTIICEYCHTNNAWSANTCVACGGPLSHPLADPTPQVATLTERPQPEKLSNEDLIKIGEKADDVYFTVLNSYAIAWRTLGEALAIALTGFILGLVGGLTGVFLSGIFGAILVGVAVGFTRKQFYGVLISAPVGLLLGLGLGALVWVLGGAPQVMVYSGLVFAVMGASVGGGRGLPFSRRNCWEKSRPLLGALGGLMFGILGTLLGWGLVAGAQAVWGLVST
;
A
#
# COMPACT_ATOMS: atom_id res chain seq x y z
N MET A 1 -16.69 3.09 32.91
CA MET A 1 -16.36 2.50 31.60
C MET A 1 -14.86 2.59 31.42
N SER A 2 -14.13 1.49 31.62
CA SER A 2 -12.68 1.43 31.50
C SER A 2 -12.28 1.57 30.03
N ASN A 3 -11.36 2.49 29.74
CA ASN A 3 -10.78 2.68 28.42
C ASN A 3 -10.19 1.32 27.96
N PRO A 4 -10.57 0.75 26.80
CA PRO A 4 -10.00 -0.50 26.35
C PRO A 4 -8.50 -0.30 26.16
N LYS A 5 -7.68 -1.05 26.91
CA LYS A 5 -6.23 -1.05 26.69
C LYS A 5 -5.99 -1.44 25.23
N THR A 6 -5.20 -0.63 24.54
CA THR A 6 -4.79 -0.88 23.14
C THR A 6 -3.30 -1.12 23.09
N ILE A 7 -2.88 -2.08 22.28
CA ILE A 7 -1.47 -2.35 22.00
C ILE A 7 -1.14 -1.93 20.57
N ILE A 8 -0.02 -1.24 20.40
CA ILE A 8 0.46 -0.79 19.08
C ILE A 8 1.34 -1.90 18.54
N CYS A 9 1.04 -2.39 17.34
CA CYS A 9 1.91 -3.34 16.67
C CYS A 9 3.24 -2.67 16.33
N GLU A 10 4.36 -3.25 16.75
CA GLU A 10 5.69 -2.70 16.44
C GLU A 10 6.03 -2.75 14.94
N TYR A 11 5.45 -3.69 14.20
CA TYR A 11 5.75 -3.89 12.77
C TYR A 11 5.03 -2.90 11.86
N CYS A 12 3.72 -2.71 12.07
CA CYS A 12 2.90 -1.89 11.18
C CYS A 12 2.28 -0.67 11.86
N HIS A 13 2.55 -0.48 13.15
CA HIS A 13 2.05 0.61 13.99
C HIS A 13 0.52 0.75 13.97
N THR A 14 -0.18 -0.35 13.70
CA THR A 14 -1.65 -0.39 13.82
C THR A 14 -2.03 -0.62 15.27
N ASN A 15 -3.09 0.05 15.72
CA ASN A 15 -3.71 -0.19 17.02
C ASN A 15 -4.49 -1.49 17.00
N ASN A 16 -4.21 -2.36 17.96
CA ASN A 16 -4.93 -3.61 18.16
C ASN A 16 -5.54 -3.63 19.56
N ALA A 17 -6.56 -4.46 19.73
CA ALA A 17 -7.09 -4.77 21.06
C ALA A 17 -6.00 -5.46 21.89
N TRP A 18 -5.91 -5.15 23.18
CA TRP A 18 -4.97 -5.81 24.09
C TRP A 18 -5.17 -7.33 24.19
N SER A 19 -6.34 -7.86 23.82
CA SER A 19 -6.61 -9.30 23.78
C SER A 19 -6.14 -9.99 22.50
N ALA A 20 -5.63 -9.25 21.51
CA ALA A 20 -5.17 -9.83 20.25
C ALA A 20 -3.74 -10.38 20.41
N ASN A 21 -3.51 -11.62 19.95
CA ASN A 21 -2.18 -12.24 19.93
C ASN A 21 -1.39 -11.88 18.66
N THR A 22 -2.10 -11.49 17.60
CA THR A 22 -1.54 -11.08 16.32
C THR A 22 -2.15 -9.77 15.89
N CYS A 23 -1.38 -8.98 15.14
CA CYS A 23 -1.84 -7.71 14.63
C CYS A 23 -2.88 -7.93 13.53
N VAL A 24 -4.05 -7.31 13.69
CA VAL A 24 -5.16 -7.32 12.73
C VAL A 24 -4.73 -6.78 11.36
N ALA A 25 -3.78 -5.83 11.33
CA ALA A 25 -3.32 -5.28 10.08
C ALA A 25 -2.20 -6.09 9.42
N CYS A 26 -1.21 -6.61 10.15
CA CYS A 26 -0.04 -7.23 9.52
C CYS A 26 0.20 -8.69 9.85
N GLY A 27 -0.65 -9.32 10.64
CA GLY A 27 -0.46 -10.68 11.14
C GLY A 27 0.74 -10.86 12.07
N GLY A 28 1.54 -9.81 12.29
CA GLY A 28 2.73 -9.86 13.14
C GLY A 28 2.36 -10.10 14.61
N PRO A 29 3.18 -10.83 15.38
CA PRO A 29 2.90 -11.10 16.78
C PRO A 29 2.81 -9.82 17.59
N LEU A 30 1.92 -9.77 18.59
CA LEU A 30 1.83 -8.64 19.51
C LEU A 30 2.59 -9.00 20.80
N SER A 31 3.59 -8.20 21.15
CA SER A 31 4.41 -8.37 22.34
C SER A 31 3.61 -7.97 23.60
N HIS A 32 2.96 -8.95 24.22
CA HIS A 32 2.38 -8.75 25.55
C HIS A 32 3.51 -8.68 26.58
N PRO A 33 3.48 -7.75 27.56
CA PRO A 33 4.32 -7.86 28.74
C PRO A 33 4.07 -9.23 29.35
N LEU A 34 5.12 -10.07 29.42
CA LEU A 34 5.03 -11.43 29.94
C LEU A 34 4.29 -11.41 31.28
N ALA A 35 3.13 -12.07 31.33
CA ALA A 35 2.58 -12.48 32.61
C ALA A 35 3.57 -13.49 33.21
N ASP A 36 3.91 -13.29 34.49
CA ASP A 36 4.85 -14.12 35.26
C ASP A 36 4.74 -15.61 34.91
N PRO A 37 5.85 -16.31 34.61
CA PRO A 37 5.81 -17.74 34.38
C PRO A 37 5.56 -18.46 35.70
N THR A 38 4.34 -18.93 35.93
CA THR A 38 4.11 -20.00 36.92
C THR A 38 4.84 -21.27 36.46
N PRO A 39 5.74 -21.84 37.28
CA PRO A 39 6.53 -23.01 36.86
C PRO A 39 5.64 -24.26 36.85
N GLN A 40 5.49 -24.89 35.67
CA GLN A 40 5.01 -26.27 35.58
C GLN A 40 6.22 -27.21 35.51
N VAL A 41 6.34 -28.06 36.51
CA VAL A 41 7.35 -29.13 36.59
C VAL A 41 6.93 -30.26 35.66
N ALA A 42 7.72 -30.52 34.62
CA ALA A 42 7.59 -31.72 33.79
C ALA A 42 8.89 -32.53 33.89
N THR A 43 8.78 -33.75 34.40
CA THR A 43 9.83 -34.76 34.50
C THR A 43 10.26 -35.19 33.10
N LEU A 44 11.55 -35.10 32.75
CA LEU A 44 12.10 -35.57 31.47
C LEU A 44 13.21 -36.61 31.68
N THR A 45 13.01 -37.75 31.02
CA THR A 45 13.92 -38.89 30.90
C THR A 45 15.21 -38.50 30.18
N GLU A 46 16.33 -39.01 30.69
CA GLU A 46 17.70 -38.67 30.35
C GLU A 46 18.07 -38.99 28.87
N ARG A 47 18.54 -37.97 28.14
CA ARG A 47 19.23 -38.07 26.83
C ARG A 47 20.66 -37.56 26.98
N PRO A 48 21.61 -38.05 26.16
CA PRO A 48 23.05 -37.83 26.35
C PRO A 48 23.38 -36.34 26.30
N GLN A 49 24.16 -35.89 27.30
CA GLN A 49 24.42 -34.48 27.57
C GLN A 49 25.17 -33.82 26.40
N PRO A 50 24.60 -32.79 25.74
CA PRO A 50 25.41 -31.83 25.02
C PRO A 50 26.27 -31.08 26.04
N GLU A 51 27.50 -30.76 25.65
CA GLU A 51 28.41 -29.85 26.35
C GLU A 51 27.60 -28.69 26.96
N LYS A 52 27.62 -28.57 28.29
CA LYS A 52 26.76 -27.65 29.05
C LYS A 52 27.12 -26.21 28.72
N LEU A 53 26.57 -25.71 27.61
CA LEU A 53 26.49 -24.29 27.33
C LEU A 53 25.70 -23.65 28.48
N SER A 54 26.25 -22.60 29.08
CA SER A 54 25.55 -21.86 30.14
C SER A 54 24.15 -21.49 29.66
N ASN A 55 23.14 -21.66 30.52
CA ASN A 55 21.77 -21.23 30.21
C ASN A 55 21.73 -19.74 29.80
N GLU A 56 22.64 -18.91 30.34
CA GLU A 56 22.77 -17.51 29.96
C GLU A 56 23.27 -17.33 28.51
N ASP A 57 24.15 -18.21 28.04
CA ASP A 57 24.66 -18.17 26.67
C ASP A 57 23.60 -18.65 25.67
N LEU A 58 22.80 -19.67 26.04
CA LEU A 58 21.64 -20.10 25.24
C LEU A 58 20.58 -19.00 25.13
N ILE A 59 20.29 -18.28 26.21
CA ILE A 59 19.35 -17.14 26.19
C ILE A 59 19.89 -16.01 25.30
N LYS A 60 21.18 -15.66 25.42
CA LYS A 60 21.79 -14.63 24.57
C LYS A 60 21.85 -15.01 23.08
N ILE A 61 22.06 -16.29 22.77
CA ILE A 61 22.04 -16.79 21.39
C ILE A 61 20.61 -16.76 20.84
N GLY A 62 19.61 -17.14 21.66
CA GLY A 62 18.20 -17.05 21.30
C GLY A 62 17.76 -15.62 21.03
N GLU A 63 18.09 -14.67 21.92
CA GLU A 63 17.75 -13.26 21.78
C GLU A 63 18.39 -12.63 20.53
N LYS A 64 19.65 -12.96 20.23
CA LYS A 64 20.31 -12.51 18.99
C LYS A 64 19.70 -13.13 17.73
N ALA A 65 19.31 -14.40 17.78
CA ALA A 65 18.65 -15.06 16.65
C ALA A 65 17.28 -14.45 16.37
N ASP A 66 16.51 -14.16 17.43
CA ASP A 66 15.23 -13.48 17.35
C ASP A 66 15.39 -12.05 16.80
N ASP A 67 16.37 -11.28 17.28
CA ASP A 67 16.61 -9.90 16.81
C ASP A 67 16.99 -9.85 15.31
N VAL A 68 17.83 -10.78 14.85
CA VAL A 68 18.15 -10.93 13.42
C VAL A 68 16.92 -11.35 12.63
N TYR A 69 16.14 -12.31 13.13
CA TYR A 69 14.92 -12.77 12.48
C TYR A 69 13.90 -11.63 12.35
N PHE A 70 13.69 -10.84 13.41
CA PHE A 70 12.81 -9.67 13.42
C PHE A 70 13.29 -8.58 12.46
N THR A 71 14.60 -8.34 12.39
CA THR A 71 15.19 -7.38 11.45
C THR A 71 14.96 -7.80 9.99
N VAL A 72 15.17 -9.08 9.68
CA VAL A 72 14.95 -9.64 8.33
C VAL A 72 13.46 -9.59 7.95
N LEU A 73 12.54 -9.97 8.85
CA LEU A 73 11.11 -9.87 8.55
C LEU A 73 10.64 -8.42 8.37
N ASN A 74 11.15 -7.48 9.17
CA ASN A 74 10.75 -6.09 9.07
C ASN A 74 11.23 -5.47 7.74
N SER A 75 12.48 -5.70 7.38
CA SER A 75 13.03 -5.26 6.08
C SER A 75 12.27 -5.87 4.89
N TYR A 76 11.94 -7.16 4.97
CA TYR A 76 11.14 -7.85 3.96
C TYR A 76 9.73 -7.23 3.83
N ALA A 77 9.05 -6.99 4.95
CA ALA A 77 7.72 -6.38 4.96
C ALA A 77 7.73 -4.96 4.37
N ILE A 78 8.75 -4.16 4.67
CA ILE A 78 8.93 -2.81 4.10
C ILE A 78 9.15 -2.90 2.59
N ALA A 79 10.03 -3.81 2.13
CA ALA A 79 10.33 -3.99 0.71
C ALA A 79 9.08 -4.38 -0.10
N TRP A 80 8.33 -5.39 0.34
CA TRP A 80 7.09 -5.80 -0.34
C TRP A 80 6.07 -4.68 -0.36
N ARG A 81 5.89 -3.99 0.75
CA ARG A 81 4.99 -2.83 0.82
C ARG A 81 5.36 -1.75 -0.20
N THR A 82 6.65 -1.39 -0.31
CA THR A 82 7.10 -0.40 -1.29
C THR A 82 6.90 -0.85 -2.72
N LEU A 83 7.09 -2.15 -3.00
CA LEU A 83 6.80 -2.73 -4.30
C LEU A 83 5.31 -2.63 -4.65
N GLY A 84 4.43 -2.94 -3.69
CA GLY A 84 2.97 -2.84 -3.87
C GLY A 84 2.50 -1.42 -4.11
N GLU A 85 3.08 -0.44 -3.42
CA GLU A 85 2.84 0.99 -3.68
C GLU A 85 3.30 1.38 -5.08
N ALA A 86 4.53 1.02 -5.46
CA ALA A 86 5.07 1.34 -6.77
C ALA A 86 4.20 0.77 -7.90
N LEU A 87 3.80 -0.50 -7.79
CA LEU A 87 2.92 -1.15 -8.78
C LEU A 87 1.54 -0.51 -8.84
N ALA A 88 0.92 -0.22 -7.69
CA ALA A 88 -0.39 0.43 -7.65
C ALA A 88 -0.35 1.81 -8.30
N ILE A 89 0.68 2.61 -8.01
CA ILE A 89 0.86 3.95 -8.58
C ILE A 89 1.16 3.87 -10.08
N ALA A 90 2.01 2.94 -10.51
CA ALA A 90 2.31 2.75 -11.92
C ALA A 90 1.05 2.38 -12.71
N LEU A 91 0.29 1.39 -12.25
CA LEU A 91 -0.94 0.94 -12.90
C LEU A 91 -2.00 2.05 -12.93
N THR A 92 -2.32 2.64 -11.78
CA THR A 92 -3.38 3.64 -11.69
C THR A 92 -3.01 4.94 -12.38
N GLY A 93 -1.78 5.41 -12.22
CA GLY A 93 -1.26 6.61 -12.87
C GLY A 93 -1.22 6.47 -14.38
N PHE A 94 -0.74 5.33 -14.88
CA PHE A 94 -0.72 5.04 -16.31
C PHE A 94 -2.12 5.00 -16.91
N ILE A 95 -3.06 4.29 -16.28
CA ILE A 95 -4.44 4.20 -16.77
C ILE A 95 -5.11 5.58 -16.76
N LEU A 96 -4.98 6.36 -15.68
CA LEU A 96 -5.55 7.72 -15.62
C LEU A 96 -4.95 8.64 -16.68
N GLY A 97 -3.63 8.56 -16.89
CA GLY A 97 -2.97 9.27 -17.98
C GLY A 97 -3.52 8.85 -19.34
N LEU A 98 -3.63 7.55 -19.59
CA LEU A 98 -4.15 6.98 -20.84
C LEU A 98 -5.59 7.47 -21.11
N VAL A 99 -6.48 7.40 -20.12
CA VAL A 99 -7.85 7.93 -20.27
C VAL A 99 -7.84 9.44 -20.48
N GLY A 100 -6.97 10.19 -19.79
CA GLY A 100 -6.79 11.64 -20.02
C GLY A 100 -6.34 11.96 -21.45
N GLY A 101 -5.43 11.17 -22.00
CA GLY A 101 -4.96 11.28 -23.38
C GLY A 101 -6.07 10.95 -24.39
N LEU A 102 -6.82 9.87 -24.16
CA LEU A 102 -7.94 9.45 -25.03
C LEU A 102 -9.09 10.47 -25.04
N THR A 103 -9.35 11.13 -23.91
CA THR A 103 -10.47 12.07 -23.75
C THR A 103 -10.09 13.54 -24.02
N GLY A 104 -8.83 13.82 -24.33
CA GLY A 104 -8.33 15.17 -24.64
C GLY A 104 -8.12 16.08 -23.42
N VAL A 105 -8.25 15.55 -22.19
CA VAL A 105 -8.00 16.27 -20.93
C VAL A 105 -6.67 15.82 -20.32
N PHE A 106 -5.58 16.11 -21.04
CA PHE A 106 -4.20 15.70 -20.71
C PHE A 106 -3.79 16.11 -19.29
N LEU A 107 -3.99 17.39 -18.95
CA LEU A 107 -3.62 17.94 -17.65
C LEU A 107 -4.39 17.25 -16.52
N SER A 108 -5.69 17.02 -16.69
CA SER A 108 -6.51 16.34 -15.69
C SER A 108 -6.05 14.90 -15.45
N GLY A 109 -5.64 14.18 -16.49
CA GLY A 109 -5.07 12.83 -16.37
C GLY A 109 -3.77 12.83 -15.56
N ILE A 110 -2.86 13.75 -15.85
CA ILE A 110 -1.57 13.88 -15.15
C ILE A 110 -1.77 14.32 -13.70
N PHE A 111 -2.57 15.37 -13.45
CA PHE A 111 -2.90 15.82 -12.10
C PHE A 111 -3.60 14.72 -11.29
N GLY A 112 -4.50 13.98 -11.93
CA GLY A 112 -5.15 12.82 -11.32
C GLY A 112 -4.13 11.74 -10.89
N ALA A 113 -3.18 11.40 -11.77
CA ALA A 113 -2.13 10.44 -11.47
C ALA A 113 -1.23 10.89 -10.30
N ILE A 114 -0.88 12.18 -10.23
CA ILE A 114 -0.13 12.76 -9.10
C ILE A 114 -0.91 12.61 -7.80
N LEU A 115 -2.20 12.98 -7.80
CA LEU A 115 -3.06 12.92 -6.62
C LEU A 115 -3.24 11.49 -6.11
N VAL A 116 -3.43 10.52 -7.01
CA VAL A 116 -3.48 9.10 -6.64
C VAL A 116 -2.13 8.65 -6.07
N GLY A 117 -1.01 9.06 -6.68
CA GLY A 117 0.33 8.80 -6.17
C GLY A 117 0.54 9.31 -4.73
N VAL A 118 0.10 10.54 -4.45
CA VAL A 118 0.11 11.12 -3.09
C VAL A 118 -0.79 10.33 -2.15
N ALA A 119 -2.02 10.02 -2.57
CA ALA A 119 -2.99 9.29 -1.73
C ALA A 119 -2.47 7.89 -1.36
N VAL A 120 -1.90 7.16 -2.32
CA VAL A 120 -1.28 5.85 -2.10
C VAL A 120 -0.07 5.98 -1.17
N GLY A 121 0.82 6.94 -1.41
CA GLY A 121 2.01 7.17 -0.58
C GLY A 121 1.69 7.64 0.85
N PHE A 122 0.54 8.28 1.06
CA PHE A 122 0.08 8.71 2.38
C PHE A 122 -0.57 7.57 3.18
N THR A 123 -1.19 6.60 2.50
CA THR A 123 -2.03 5.60 3.16
C THR A 123 -1.24 4.37 3.61
N ARG A 124 -1.27 4.07 4.91
CA ARG A 124 -0.64 2.84 5.44
C ARG A 124 -1.52 1.61 5.33
N LYS A 125 -1.25 0.73 4.34
CA LYS A 125 -1.86 -0.61 4.21
C LYS A 125 -0.83 -1.73 3.99
N GLN A 126 -1.24 -2.98 4.18
CA GLN A 126 -0.49 -4.17 3.74
C GLN A 126 -0.28 -4.18 2.22
N PHE A 127 0.70 -4.97 1.76
CA PHE A 127 1.03 -5.14 0.33
C PHE A 127 -0.22 -5.35 -0.55
N TYR A 128 -1.01 -6.39 -0.29
CA TYR A 128 -2.23 -6.70 -1.05
C TYR A 128 -3.29 -5.60 -0.93
N GLY A 129 -3.39 -4.97 0.25
CA GLY A 129 -4.32 -3.88 0.49
C GLY A 129 -4.03 -2.66 -0.39
N VAL A 130 -2.76 -2.27 -0.54
CA VAL A 130 -2.38 -1.18 -1.46
C VAL A 130 -2.58 -1.60 -2.91
N LEU A 131 -2.08 -2.78 -3.27
CA LEU A 131 -2.02 -3.24 -4.65
C LEU A 131 -3.41 -3.37 -5.29
N ILE A 132 -4.42 -3.77 -4.53
CA ILE A 132 -5.76 -4.04 -5.06
C ILE A 132 -6.67 -2.81 -4.93
N SER A 133 -6.62 -2.09 -3.80
CA SER A 133 -7.65 -1.10 -3.47
C SER A 133 -7.66 0.11 -4.42
N ALA A 134 -6.50 0.65 -4.79
CA ALA A 134 -6.45 1.79 -5.70
C ALA A 134 -6.83 1.42 -7.15
N PRO A 135 -6.30 0.32 -7.75
CA PRO A 135 -6.75 -0.14 -9.07
C PRO A 135 -8.23 -0.52 -9.13
N VAL A 136 -8.76 -1.21 -8.11
CA VAL A 136 -10.19 -1.56 -8.09
C VAL A 136 -11.05 -0.30 -8.01
N GLY A 137 -10.69 0.66 -7.15
CA GLY A 137 -11.34 1.96 -7.12
C GLY A 137 -11.32 2.63 -8.50
N LEU A 138 -10.16 2.70 -9.14
CA LEU A 138 -10.04 3.28 -10.48
C LEU A 138 -10.97 2.61 -11.50
N LEU A 139 -11.00 1.27 -11.55
CA LEU A 139 -11.83 0.53 -12.49
C LEU A 139 -13.33 0.78 -12.25
N LEU A 140 -13.77 0.83 -11.00
CA LEU A 140 -15.15 1.18 -10.66
C LEU A 140 -15.49 2.61 -11.09
N GLY A 141 -14.59 3.57 -10.84
CA GLY A 141 -14.75 4.95 -11.26
C GLY A 141 -14.82 5.09 -12.78
N LEU A 142 -13.95 4.40 -13.51
CA LEU A 142 -13.97 4.38 -14.97
C LEU A 142 -15.24 3.73 -15.52
N GLY A 143 -15.70 2.63 -14.93
CA GLY A 143 -16.96 1.98 -15.31
C GLY A 143 -18.17 2.89 -15.12
N LEU A 144 -18.25 3.59 -13.99
CA LEU A 144 -19.29 4.60 -13.74
C LEU A 144 -19.19 5.78 -14.72
N GLY A 145 -17.98 6.26 -14.99
CA GLY A 145 -17.76 7.34 -15.95
C GLY A 145 -18.13 6.93 -17.37
N ALA A 146 -17.83 5.69 -17.77
CA ALA A 146 -18.21 5.13 -19.06
C ALA A 146 -19.73 5.02 -19.17
N LEU A 147 -20.41 4.60 -18.10
CA LEU A 147 -21.88 4.56 -18.06
C LEU A 147 -22.46 5.97 -18.27
N VAL A 148 -21.95 6.99 -17.57
CA VAL A 148 -22.39 8.37 -17.74
C VAL A 148 -22.14 8.87 -19.17
N TRP A 149 -20.99 8.52 -19.77
CA TRP A 149 -20.69 8.87 -21.15
C TRP A 149 -21.67 8.23 -22.14
N VAL A 150 -21.99 6.94 -21.97
CA VAL A 150 -22.99 6.23 -22.80
C VAL A 150 -24.40 6.83 -22.66
N LEU A 151 -24.72 7.39 -21.50
CA LEU A 151 -25.98 8.11 -21.25
C LEU A 151 -25.99 9.55 -21.78
N GLY A 152 -24.97 9.97 -22.54
CA GLY A 152 -24.87 11.29 -23.17
C GLY A 152 -24.07 12.32 -22.37
N GLY A 153 -23.41 11.93 -21.29
CA GLY A 153 -22.51 12.80 -20.53
C GLY A 153 -21.21 13.11 -21.27
N ALA A 154 -20.46 14.10 -20.77
CA ALA A 154 -19.15 14.44 -21.34
C ALA A 154 -18.11 13.32 -21.09
N PRO A 155 -17.23 13.01 -22.06
CA PRO A 155 -16.23 11.95 -21.92
C PRO A 155 -15.21 12.22 -20.80
N GLN A 156 -15.01 13.49 -20.46
CA GLN A 156 -14.12 13.94 -19.38
C GLN A 156 -14.54 13.39 -18.00
N VAL A 157 -15.83 13.04 -17.84
CA VAL A 157 -16.36 12.46 -16.60
C VAL A 157 -15.63 11.17 -16.24
N MET A 158 -15.15 10.39 -17.22
CA MET A 158 -14.36 9.18 -16.99
C MET A 158 -13.09 9.44 -16.19
N VAL A 159 -12.37 10.52 -16.49
CA VAL A 159 -11.14 10.89 -15.78
C VAL A 159 -11.45 11.30 -14.35
N TYR A 160 -12.48 12.13 -14.16
CA TYR A 160 -12.85 12.63 -12.83
C TYR A 160 -13.41 11.54 -11.93
N SER A 161 -14.30 10.69 -12.44
CA SER A 161 -14.84 9.56 -11.67
C SER A 161 -13.75 8.53 -11.36
N GLY A 162 -12.88 8.21 -12.33
CA GLY A 162 -11.72 7.35 -12.14
C GLY A 162 -10.80 7.88 -11.03
N LEU A 163 -10.49 9.17 -11.05
CA LEU A 163 -9.68 9.83 -10.02
C LEU A 163 -10.31 9.74 -8.63
N VAL A 164 -11.58 10.14 -8.49
CA VAL A 164 -12.26 10.15 -7.19
C VAL A 164 -12.30 8.76 -6.58
N PHE A 165 -12.69 7.75 -7.37
CA PHE A 165 -12.76 6.39 -6.86
C PHE A 165 -11.37 5.77 -6.64
N ALA A 166 -10.35 6.12 -7.43
CA ALA A 166 -8.98 5.69 -7.18
C ALA A 166 -8.44 6.25 -5.85
N VAL A 167 -8.70 7.52 -5.55
CA VAL A 167 -8.31 8.15 -4.28
C VAL A 167 -9.09 7.57 -3.11
N MET A 168 -10.40 7.36 -3.27
CA MET A 168 -11.22 6.69 -2.25
C MET A 168 -10.71 5.26 -2.00
N GLY A 169 -10.50 4.47 -3.06
CA GLY A 169 -9.93 3.13 -2.98
C GLY A 169 -8.57 3.13 -2.30
N ALA A 170 -7.68 4.04 -2.68
CA ALA A 170 -6.38 4.24 -2.02
C ALA A 170 -6.52 4.55 -0.53
N SER A 171 -7.58 5.24 -0.10
CA SER A 171 -7.81 5.63 1.29
C SER A 171 -8.52 4.56 2.14
N VAL A 172 -9.38 3.72 1.54
CA VAL A 172 -10.22 2.74 2.27
C VAL A 172 -9.39 1.63 2.92
N GLY A 173 -9.49 1.45 4.23
CA GLY A 173 -8.74 0.40 4.96
C GLY A 173 -7.31 0.80 5.33
N GLY A 174 -6.96 2.08 5.24
CA GLY A 174 -5.71 2.61 5.80
C GLY A 174 -5.72 2.65 7.32
N GLY A 175 -4.62 2.20 7.95
CA GLY A 175 -4.43 2.33 9.40
C GLY A 175 -4.17 3.77 9.83
N ARG A 176 -4.56 4.13 11.06
CA ARG A 176 -4.20 5.42 11.68
C ARG A 176 -2.69 5.44 11.94
N GLY A 177 -1.95 6.11 11.05
CA GLY A 177 -0.50 6.26 11.21
C GLY A 177 -0.12 7.17 12.37
N LEU A 178 1.14 7.08 12.79
CA LEU A 178 1.72 7.95 13.81
C LEU A 178 1.58 9.45 13.43
N PRO A 179 1.45 10.34 14.43
CA PRO A 179 1.43 11.78 14.21
C PRO A 179 2.69 12.23 13.46
N PHE A 180 2.56 13.21 12.56
CA PHE A 180 3.61 13.63 11.62
C PHE A 180 4.95 13.96 12.30
N SER A 181 4.90 14.48 13.54
CA SER A 181 6.09 14.81 14.34
C SER A 181 6.96 13.59 14.71
N ARG A 182 6.39 12.38 14.76
CA ARG A 182 7.12 11.14 15.12
C ARG A 182 7.45 10.27 13.90
N ARG A 183 7.19 10.76 12.68
CA ARG A 183 7.50 10.02 11.46
C ARG A 183 8.96 10.18 11.07
N ASN A 184 9.59 9.06 10.69
CA ASN A 184 10.95 9.07 10.13
C ASN A 184 10.99 9.80 8.79
N CYS A 185 12.17 10.31 8.39
CA CYS A 185 12.35 11.02 7.12
C CYS A 185 11.86 10.21 5.92
N TRP A 186 12.07 8.89 5.93
CA TRP A 186 11.56 7.98 4.91
C TRP A 186 10.02 8.04 4.80
N GLU A 187 9.30 7.99 5.91
CA GLU A 187 7.85 8.02 5.90
C GLU A 187 7.28 9.38 5.45
N LYS A 188 8.06 10.45 5.61
CA LYS A 188 7.71 11.79 5.12
C LYS A 188 7.95 11.95 3.62
N SER A 189 8.95 11.28 3.05
CA SER A 189 9.24 11.37 1.61
C SER A 189 8.35 10.48 0.74
N ARG A 190 7.70 9.45 1.30
CA ARG A 190 6.79 8.55 0.57
C ARG A 190 5.71 9.22 -0.27
N PRO A 191 4.91 10.19 0.23
CA PRO A 191 3.93 10.86 -0.61
C PRO A 191 4.57 11.64 -1.77
N LEU A 192 5.78 12.18 -1.59
CA LEU A 192 6.53 12.84 -2.68
C LEU A 192 7.02 11.83 -3.72
N LEU A 193 7.55 10.68 -3.29
CA LEU A 193 7.94 9.59 -4.19
C LEU A 193 6.72 9.05 -4.95
N GLY A 194 5.57 8.95 -4.27
CA GLY A 194 4.32 8.55 -4.90
C GLY A 194 3.84 9.58 -5.92
N ALA A 195 3.93 10.88 -5.62
CA ALA A 195 3.63 11.96 -6.56
C ALA A 195 4.52 11.91 -7.80
N LEU A 196 5.82 11.69 -7.63
CA LEU A 196 6.79 11.56 -8.72
C LEU A 196 6.49 10.34 -9.59
N GLY A 197 6.21 9.19 -8.97
CA GLY A 197 5.78 7.99 -9.69
C GLY A 197 4.50 8.24 -10.48
N GLY A 198 3.50 8.84 -9.84
CA GLY A 198 2.23 9.22 -10.49
C GLY A 198 2.44 10.17 -11.66
N LEU A 199 3.31 11.17 -11.52
CA LEU A 199 3.68 12.08 -12.60
C LEU A 199 4.33 11.34 -13.78
N MET A 200 5.34 10.50 -13.52
CA MET A 200 6.05 9.78 -14.58
C MET A 200 5.11 8.85 -15.35
N PHE A 201 4.35 8.01 -14.65
CA PHE A 201 3.43 7.06 -15.31
C PHE A 201 2.21 7.77 -15.90
N GLY A 202 1.74 8.86 -15.30
CA GLY A 202 0.68 9.71 -15.84
C GLY A 202 1.08 10.34 -17.16
N ILE A 203 2.29 10.90 -17.28
CA ILE A 203 2.81 11.43 -18.55
C ILE A 203 2.90 10.33 -19.60
N LEU A 204 3.48 9.17 -19.26
CA LEU A 204 3.59 8.05 -20.19
C LEU A 204 2.23 7.57 -20.71
N GLY A 205 1.26 7.39 -19.81
CA GLY A 205 -0.11 7.01 -20.19
C GLY A 205 -0.74 8.07 -21.08
N THR A 206 -0.59 9.35 -20.73
CA THR A 206 -1.14 10.48 -21.50
C THR A 206 -0.59 10.55 -22.92
N LEU A 207 0.73 10.40 -23.07
CA LEU A 207 1.37 10.37 -24.38
C LEU A 207 0.88 9.20 -25.23
N LEU A 208 0.72 8.01 -24.64
CA LEU A 208 0.20 6.85 -25.34
C LEU A 208 -1.26 7.05 -25.76
N GLY A 209 -2.13 7.52 -24.85
CA GLY A 209 -3.53 7.80 -25.14
C GLY A 209 -3.69 8.83 -26.25
N TRP A 210 -2.90 9.90 -26.19
CA TRP A 210 -2.88 10.91 -27.25
C TRP A 210 -2.40 10.35 -28.59
N GLY A 211 -1.31 9.58 -28.59
CA GLY A 211 -0.76 8.95 -29.79
C GLY A 211 -1.76 7.99 -30.46
N LEU A 212 -2.56 7.26 -29.68
CA LEU A 212 -3.64 6.41 -30.19
C LEU A 212 -4.73 7.22 -30.89
N VAL A 213 -5.15 8.35 -30.31
CA VAL A 213 -6.15 9.24 -30.93
C VAL A 213 -5.60 9.83 -32.23
N ALA A 214 -4.37 10.34 -32.22
CA ALA A 214 -3.73 10.91 -33.40
C ALA A 214 -3.56 9.87 -34.51
N GLY A 215 -3.11 8.65 -34.17
CA GLY A 215 -2.99 7.55 -35.12
C GLY A 215 -4.32 7.13 -35.72
N ALA A 216 -5.38 7.02 -34.90
CA ALA A 216 -6.72 6.71 -35.38
C ALA A 216 -7.25 7.77 -36.35
N GLN A 217 -7.03 9.05 -36.06
CA GLN A 217 -7.42 10.16 -36.93
C GLN A 217 -6.65 10.14 -38.26
N ALA A 218 -5.35 9.84 -38.24
CA ALA A 218 -4.55 9.73 -39.45
C ALA A 218 -5.05 8.60 -40.37
N VAL A 219 -5.39 7.43 -39.80
CA VAL A 219 -5.97 6.32 -40.57
C VAL A 219 -7.35 6.69 -41.12
N TRP A 220 -8.23 7.29 -40.32
CA TRP A 220 -9.55 7.68 -40.79
C TRP A 220 -9.51 8.76 -41.88
N GLY A 221 -8.55 9.69 -41.77
CA GLY A 221 -8.29 10.71 -42.80
C GLY A 221 -7.84 10.08 -44.12
N LEU A 222 -7.03 9.03 -44.09
CA LEU A 222 -6.60 8.29 -45.28
C LEU A 222 -7.72 7.42 -45.90
N VAL A 223 -8.68 6.95 -45.10
CA VAL A 223 -9.81 6.14 -45.59
C VAL A 223 -10.93 7.00 -46.19
N SER A 224 -10.97 8.30 -45.88
CA SER A 224 -12.01 9.23 -46.33
C SER A 224 -11.64 10.08 -47.54
N THR A 225 -10.41 9.92 -48.07
CA THR A 225 -9.94 10.50 -49.34
C THR A 225 -9.95 9.47 -50.45
#